data_AF-A0A1I8JN05-F1
#
_entry.id   AF-A0A1I8JN05-F1
#
_cell.length_a   1.000
_cell.length_b   1.000
_cell.length_c   1.000
_cell.angle_alpha   90.00
_cell.angle_beta   90.00
_cell.angle_gamma   90.00
#
_symmetry.space_group_name_H-M   'P 1'
#
loop_
_entity.id
_entity.type
_entity.pdbx_description
1 polymer ?
#
loop_
_entity_poly.entity_id
_entity_poly.type
_entity_poly.pdbx_seq_one_letter_code
_entity_poly.pdbx_strand_id
1 'polypeptide(L)' 'MSSIAQQKKIVEQLRSEASMVCKPVSECVKDMIGFMNSNKDRDFLVSGFASKKDNPFQEKGGCLLL' A
#
# COMPACT_ATOMS: atom_id res chain seq x y z
N MET A 1 -39.04 10.31 0.53
CA MET A 1 -38.36 9.03 0.23
C MET A 1 -38.83 7.99 1.24
N SER A 2 -39.45 6.90 0.79
CA SER A 2 -40.04 5.90 1.70
C SER A 2 -38.96 5.13 2.46
N SER A 3 -38.96 5.23 3.79
CA SER A 3 -38.03 4.58 4.73
C SER A 3 -37.82 3.08 4.43
N ILE A 4 -38.87 2.38 3.99
CA ILE A 4 -38.83 0.94 3.67
C ILE A 4 -37.99 0.65 2.42
N ALA A 5 -38.08 1.49 1.38
CA ALA A 5 -37.29 1.31 0.17
C ALA A 5 -35.79 1.50 0.43
N GLN A 6 -35.46 2.46 1.29
CA GLN A 6 -34.09 2.68 1.73
C GLN A 6 -33.56 1.51 2.57
N GLN A 7 -34.37 0.98 3.49
CA GLN A 7 -34.00 -0.20 4.29
C GLN A 7 -33.78 -1.44 3.42
N LYS A 8 -34.60 -1.68 2.39
CA LYS A 8 -34.40 -2.79 1.45
C LYS A 8 -33.04 -2.69 0.73
N LYS A 9 -32.69 -1.49 0.25
CA LYS A 9 -31.39 -1.24 -0.39
C LYS A 9 -30.22 -1.54 0.55
N ILE A 10 -30.32 -1.15 1.82
CA ILE A 10 -29.28 -1.44 2.82
C ILE A 10 -29.16 -2.95 3.05
N VAL A 11 -30.27 -3.66 3.18
CA VAL A 11 -30.26 -5.13 3.37
C VAL A 11 -29.63 -5.83 2.17
N GLU A 12 -29.93 -5.40 0.95
CA GLU A 12 -29.31 -5.95 -0.27
C GLU A 12 -27.80 -5.70 -0.28
N GLN A 13 -27.35 -4.50 0.10
CA GLN A 13 -25.92 -4.19 0.23
C GLN A 13 -25.23 -5.08 1.26
N LEU A 14 -25.81 -5.23 2.45
CA LEU A 14 -25.25 -6.07 3.53
C LEU A 14 -25.18 -7.54 3.12
N ARG A 15 -26.18 -8.04 2.39
CA ARG A 15 -26.14 -9.41 1.85
C ARG A 15 -25.00 -9.59 0.85
N SER A 16 -24.78 -8.60 -0.02
CA SER A 16 -23.66 -8.61 -0.96
C SER A 16 -22.33 -8.67 -0.20
N GLU A 17 -22.13 -7.80 0.79
CA GLU A 17 -20.90 -7.74 1.58
C GLU A 17 -20.67 -9.04 2.38
N ALA A 18 -21.72 -9.59 3.00
CA ALA A 18 -21.64 -10.84 3.76
C ALA A 18 -21.35 -12.06 2.87
N SER A 19 -21.69 -12.02 1.59
CA SER A 19 -21.42 -13.10 0.63
C SER A 19 -20.00 -13.08 0.05
N MET A 20 -19.20 -12.04 0.34
CA MET A 20 -17.82 -11.98 -0.11
C MET A 20 -16.97 -13.04 0.61
N VAL A 21 -16.24 -13.84 -0.16
CA VAL A 21 -15.33 -14.85 0.38
C VAL A 21 -14.07 -14.16 0.90
N CYS A 22 -13.87 -14.21 2.21
CA CYS A 22 -12.64 -13.74 2.84
C CYS A 22 -11.58 -14.84 2.83
N LYS A 23 -10.35 -14.47 2.48
CA LYS A 23 -9.17 -15.31 2.69
C LYS A 23 -8.73 -15.28 4.16
N PRO A 24 -8.07 -16.33 4.67
CA PRO A 24 -7.46 -16.29 5.99
C PRO A 24 -6.45 -15.13 6.09
N VAL A 25 -6.51 -14.38 7.19
CA VAL A 25 -5.60 -13.24 7.41
C VAL A 25 -4.13 -13.68 7.33
N SER A 26 -3.81 -14.88 7.81
CA SER A 26 -2.47 -15.46 7.72
C SER A 26 -1.98 -15.68 6.29
N GLU A 27 -2.87 -15.99 5.34
CA GLU A 27 -2.54 -16.10 3.91
C GLU A 27 -2.30 -14.70 3.33
N CYS A 28 -3.22 -13.77 3.56
CA CYS A 28 -3.07 -12.39 3.06
C CYS A 28 -1.77 -11.73 3.54
N VAL A 29 -1.39 -11.94 4.81
CA VAL A 29 -0.15 -11.41 5.37
C VAL A 29 1.08 -12.06 4.70
N LYS A 30 1.04 -13.36 4.42
CA LYS A 30 2.13 -14.03 3.69
C LYS A 30 2.30 -13.46 2.28
N ASP A 31 1.19 -13.23 1.59
CA ASP A 31 1.21 -12.63 0.25
C ASP A 31 1.80 -11.21 0.28
N MET A 32 1.39 -10.40 1.26
CA MET A 32 1.95 -9.06 1.49
C MET A 32 3.45 -9.11 1.76
N ILE A 33 3.91 -10.01 2.63
CA ILE A 33 5.33 -10.19 2.93
C ILE A 33 6.10 -10.62 1.68
N GLY A 34 5.56 -11.56 0.90
CA GLY A 34 6.16 -12.01 -0.36
C GLY A 34 6.33 -10.86 -1.35
N PHE A 35 5.30 -10.04 -1.52
CA PHE A 35 5.36 -8.85 -2.36
C PHE A 35 6.42 -7.85 -1.87
N MET A 36 6.42 -7.52 -0.58
CA MET A 36 7.40 -6.57 -0.02
C MET A 36 8.84 -7.08 -0.19
N ASN A 37 9.10 -8.35 0.10
CA ASN A 37 10.43 -8.94 -0.05
C ASN A 37 10.91 -8.93 -1.50
N SER A 38 10.02 -9.24 -2.44
CA SER A 38 10.35 -9.27 -3.88
C SER A 38 10.68 -7.87 -4.44
N ASN A 39 10.22 -6.81 -3.78
CA ASN A 39 10.42 -5.43 -4.21
C ASN A 39 11.42 -4.66 -3.33
N LYS A 40 11.89 -5.24 -2.23
CA LYS A 40 12.72 -4.58 -1.22
C LYS A 40 13.96 -3.91 -1.82
N ASP A 41 14.66 -4.59 -2.72
CA ASP A 41 15.90 -4.07 -3.31
C ASP A 41 15.66 -2.91 -4.30
N ARG A 42 14.41 -2.73 -4.75
CA ARG A 42 14.00 -1.63 -5.62
C ARG A 42 13.47 -0.43 -4.83
N ASP A 43 13.22 -0.62 -3.54
CA ASP A 43 12.81 0.46 -2.65
C ASP A 43 14.06 1.17 -2.11
N PHE A 44 14.39 2.31 -2.73
CA PHE A 44 15.53 3.13 -2.34
C PHE A 44 15.40 3.75 -0.94
N LEU A 45 14.18 3.85 -0.39
CA LEU A 45 13.97 4.36 0.98
C LEU A 45 14.25 3.29 2.04
N VAL A 46 14.13 2.02 1.66
CA VAL A 46 14.42 0.88 2.54
C VAL A 46 15.87 0.42 2.40
N SER A 47 16.33 0.24 1.16
CA SER A 47 17.64 -0.36 0.85
C SER A 47 18.74 0.68 0.63
N GLY A 48 18.37 1.95 0.48
CA GLY A 48 19.30 3.01 0.10
C GLY A 48 19.67 2.97 -1.38
N PHE A 49 20.41 4.00 -1.81
CA PHE A 49 21.02 4.01 -3.15
C PHE A 49 22.35 3.24 -3.11
N ALA A 50 22.62 2.45 -4.16
CA ALA A 50 23.87 1.69 -4.27
C ALA A 50 25.11 2.59 -4.30
N SER A 51 25.00 3.76 -4.92
CA SER A 51 25.99 4.83 -4.87
C SER A 51 25.34 6.15 -4.50
N LYS A 52 26.10 7.06 -3.87
CA LYS A 52 25.63 8.43 -3.63
C LYS A 52 25.20 9.11 -4.94
N LYS A 53 25.87 8.79 -6.07
CA LYS A 53 25.58 9.36 -7.39
C LYS A 53 24.23 8.96 -7.96
N ASP A 54 23.69 7.84 -7.51
CA ASP A 54 22.38 7.35 -7.95
C ASP A 54 21.24 8.07 -7.21
N ASN A 55 21.55 8.73 -6.09
CA ASN A 55 20.59 9.59 -5.39
C ASN A 55 20.46 10.93 -6.14
N PRO A 56 19.29 11.23 -6.75
CA PRO A 56 19.09 12.51 -7.44
C PRO A 56 19.17 13.73 -6.49
N PHE A 57 19.06 13.51 -5.18
CA PHE A 57 19.16 14.54 -4.15
C PHE A 57 20.54 14.58 -3.48
N GLN A 58 21.56 13.92 -4.04
CA GLN A 58 22.91 14.01 -3.51
C GLN A 58 23.39 15.47 -3.52
N GLU A 59 23.81 15.98 -2.35
CA GLU A 59 24.48 17.28 -2.26
C GLU A 59 25.71 17.30 -3.19
N LYS A 60 25.76 18.27 -4.10
CA LYS A 60 26.87 18.43 -5.05
C LYS A 60 28.08 19.16 -4.47
N GLY A 61 28.04 19.51 -3.18
CA GLY A 61 29.08 20.28 -2.50
C GLY A 61 29.06 21.78 -2.84
N GLY A 62 29.52 22.58 -1.88
CA GLY A 62 29.75 24.02 -2.05
C GLY A 62 29.53 24.81 -0.76
N CYS A 63 30.59 25.05 0.02
CA CYS A 63 30.60 26.21 0.92
C CYS A 63 30.86 27.43 0.04
N LEU A 64 29.83 28.23 -0.23
CA LEU A 64 30.01 29.59 -0.68
C LEU A 64 30.36 30.40 0.57
N LEU A 65 31.66 30.59 0.82
CA LEU A 65 32.12 31.65 1.72
C LEU A 65 31.64 32.97 1.10
N LEU A 66 30.72 33.65 1.79
CA LEU A 66 30.28 35.03 1.49
C LEU A 66 31.34 36.03 1.96
#